data_AF-A0A0Q8JC99-F1
#
_entry.id   AF-A0A0Q8JC99-F1
#
_cell.length_a   1.000
_cell.length_b   1.000
_cell.length_c   1.000
_cell.angle_alpha   90.00
_cell.angle_beta   90.00
_cell.angle_gamma   90.00
#
_symmetry.space_group_name_H-M   'P 1'
#
loop_
_entity.id
_entity.type
_entity.pdbx_description
1 polymer ?
#
loop_
_entity_poly.entity_id
_entity_poly.type
_entity_poly.pdbx_seq_one_letter_code
_entity_poly.pdbx_strand_id
1 'polypeptide(L)' 'MGEALDAYQHAFRTRIAPAVGYDGRYFLYLELDSGNEHLIDIHVRRGDDEFCARQDRDLPLQDDDVVVLMAFMAC' A
#
# COMPACT_ATOMS: atom_id res chain seq x y z
N MET A 1 9.33 0.37 4.71
CA MET A 1 7.92 0.55 4.31
C MET A 1 6.98 0.90 5.46
N GLY A 2 7.12 0.27 6.64
CA GLY A 2 6.21 0.46 7.78
C GLY A 2 5.98 1.92 8.21
N GLU A 3 7.04 2.69 8.43
CA GLU A 3 6.91 4.08 8.92
C GLU A 3 6.16 5.01 7.95
N ALA A 4 6.42 4.89 6.64
CA ALA A 4 5.73 5.67 5.62
C ALA A 4 4.22 5.32 5.55
N LEU A 5 3.88 4.03 5.64
CA LEU A 5 2.48 3.59 5.67
C LEU A 5 1.79 4.00 6.97
N ASP A 6 2.48 3.99 8.10
CA ASP A 6 1.92 4.45 9.38
C ASP A 6 1.63 5.95 9.38
N ALA A 7 2.55 6.76 8.85
CA ALA A 7 2.35 8.20 8.68
C ALA A 7 1.16 8.50 7.75
N TYR A 8 1.05 7.78 6.62
CA TYR A 8 -0.06 7.90 5.69
C TYR A 8 -1.40 7.50 6.35
N GLN A 9 -1.45 6.34 7.01
CA GLN A 9 -2.65 5.86 7.71
C GLN A 9 -3.14 6.86 8.77
N HIS A 10 -2.22 7.50 9.49
CA HIS A 10 -2.56 8.54 10.46
C HIS A 10 -3.11 9.81 9.80
N ALA A 11 -2.39 10.34 8.80
CA ALA A 11 -2.75 11.60 8.14
C ALA A 11 -4.10 11.54 7.41
N PHE A 12 -4.40 10.40 6.78
CA PHE A 12 -5.61 10.21 5.97
C PHE A 12 -6.71 9.42 6.67
N ARG A 13 -6.53 9.06 7.96
CA ARG A 13 -7.48 8.25 8.74
C ARG A 13 -7.87 6.96 8.02
N THR A 14 -6.86 6.21 7.59
CA THR A 14 -7.04 4.94 6.86
C THR A 14 -6.35 3.81 7.60
N ARG A 15 -6.68 2.57 7.23
CA ARG A 15 -5.93 1.38 7.65
C ARG A 15 -5.51 0.58 6.44
N ILE A 16 -4.25 0.16 6.41
CA ILE A 16 -3.68 -0.68 5.38
C ILE A 16 -3.13 -1.94 6.05
N ALA A 17 -3.62 -3.10 5.62
CA ALA A 17 -3.20 -4.38 6.16
C ALA A 17 -3.05 -5.42 5.05
N PRO A 18 -2.23 -6.47 5.23
CA PRO A 18 -2.20 -7.59 4.29
C PRO A 18 -3.60 -8.17 4.08
N ALA A 19 -4.00 -8.37 2.82
CA ALA A 19 -5.29 -8.98 2.50
C ALA A 19 -5.23 -10.50 2.75
N VAL A 20 -6.16 -11.01 3.56
CA VAL A 20 -6.30 -12.45 3.83
C VAL A 20 -6.94 -13.13 2.61
N GLY A 21 -6.44 -14.31 2.22
CA GLY A 21 -6.99 -15.09 1.10
C GLY A 21 -6.43 -14.75 -0.29
N TYR A 22 -5.49 -13.81 -0.37
CA TYR A 22 -4.86 -13.38 -1.62
C TYR A 22 -3.36 -13.76 -1.72
N ASP A 23 -2.95 -14.85 -1.07
CA ASP A 23 -1.56 -15.30 -0.97
C ASP A 23 -0.56 -14.21 -0.55
N GLY A 24 -1.01 -13.21 0.21
CA GLY A 24 -0.20 -12.07 0.62
C GLY A 24 0.17 -11.10 -0.52
N ARG A 25 -0.46 -11.22 -1.69
CA ARG A 25 -0.19 -10.39 -2.88
C ARG A 25 -0.88 -9.02 -2.85
N TYR A 26 -1.90 -8.85 -2.03
CA TYR A 26 -2.64 -7.59 -1.99
C TYR A 26 -2.77 -7.10 -0.55
N PHE A 27 -3.13 -5.83 -0.44
CA PHE A 27 -3.44 -5.18 0.81
C PHE A 27 -4.91 -4.74 0.80
N LEU A 28 -5.52 -4.75 1.97
CA LEU A 28 -6.80 -4.11 2.20
C LEU A 28 -6.53 -2.68 2.64
N TYR A 29 -7.20 -1.75 1.99
CA TYR A 29 -7.28 -0.35 2.37
C TYR A 29 -8.69 -0.05 2.88
N LEU A 30 -8.78 0.35 4.14
CA LEU A 30 -10.03 0.72 4.80
C LEU A 30 -10.02 2.23 5.07
N GLU A 31 -11.01 2.91 4.53
CA GLU A 31 -11.31 4.31 4.86
C GLU A 31 -12.13 4.35 6.15
N LEU A 32 -11.59 4.95 7.21
CA LEU A 32 -12.28 4.90 8.52
C LEU A 32 -13.50 5.82 8.59
N ASP A 33 -13.53 6.88 7.77
CA ASP A 33 -14.62 7.85 7.80
C ASP A 33 -15.83 7.39 6.97
N SER A 34 -15.61 6.67 5.86
CA SER A 34 -16.67 6.14 4.99
C SER A 34 -17.01 4.68 5.28
N GLY A 35 -16.07 3.92 5.86
CA GLY A 35 -16.15 2.46 6.00
C GLY A 35 -15.91 1.70 4.69
N ASN A 36 -15.50 2.39 3.62
CA ASN A 36 -15.24 1.76 2.33
C ASN A 36 -13.95 0.93 2.39
N GLU A 37 -14.01 -0.23 1.76
CA GLU A 37 -12.89 -1.16 1.65
C GLU A 37 -12.49 -1.34 0.18
N HIS A 38 -11.19 -1.28 -0.06
CA HIS A 38 -10.60 -1.48 -1.38
C HIS A 38 -9.45 -2.48 -1.30
N LEU A 39 -9.42 -3.39 -2.27
CA LEU A 39 -8.24 -4.20 -2.51
C LEU A 39 -7.23 -3.36 -3.29
N ILE A 40 -6.02 -3.25 -2.76
CA ILE A 40 -4.96 -2.43 -3.35
C ILE A 40 -3.68 -3.26 -3.58
N ASP A 41 -2.88 -2.83 -4.55
CA ASP A 41 -1.47 -3.17 -4.71
C ASP A 41 -0.60 -1.99 -4.24
N ILE A 42 0.59 -2.28 -3.74
CA ILE A 42 1.54 -1.27 -3.28
C ILE A 42 2.81 -1.36 -4.10
N HIS A 43 3.17 -0.23 -4.71
CA HIS A 43 4.37 -0.09 -5.52
C HIS A 43 5.26 0.99 -4.93
N VAL A 44 6.57 0.82 -5.04
CA VAL A 44 7.57 1.82 -4.69
C VAL A 44 8.23 2.30 -5.97
N ARG A 45 8.24 3.60 -6.21
CA ARG A 45 8.93 4.22 -7.34
C ARG A 45 10.19 4.93 -6.86
N ARG A 46 11.32 4.65 -7.51
CA ARG A 46 12.62 5.28 -7.24
C ARG A 46 13.18 5.78 -8.57
N GLY A 47 13.05 7.08 -8.81
CA GLY A 47 13.32 7.64 -10.15
C GLY A 47 12.41 6.97 -11.19
N ASP A 48 13.02 6.33 -12.19
CA ASP A 48 12.32 5.62 -13.27
C ASP A 48 12.05 4.14 -12.96
N ASP A 49 12.59 3.62 -11.85
CA ASP A 49 12.41 2.23 -11.45
C ASP A 49 11.13 2.03 -10.63
N GLU A 50 10.45 0.90 -10.83
CA GLU A 50 9.27 0.50 -10.06
C GLU A 50 9.49 -0.87 -9.39
N PHE A 51 9.22 -0.93 -8.09
CA PHE A 51 9.32 -2.13 -7.27
C PHE A 51 7.95 -2.50 -6.73
N CYS A 52 7.52 -3.73 -6.98
CA CYS A 52 6.23 -4.21 -6.49
C CYS A 52 6.40 -4.88 -5.11
N ALA A 53 5.63 -4.44 -4.12
CA ALA A 53 5.66 -5.04 -2.78
C ALA A 53 5.25 -6.53 -2.78
N ARG A 54 4.57 -7.01 -3.84
CA ARG A 54 4.30 -8.45 -4.05
C ARG A 54 5.55 -9.29 -4.21
N GLN A 55 6.60 -8.70 -4.77
CA GLN A 55 7.84 -9.40 -5.13
C GLN A 55 8.88 -9.26 -4.01
N ASP A 56 8.88 -8.13 -3.30
CA ASP A 56 9.77 -7.88 -2.18
C ASP A 56 9.08 -7.00 -1.12
N ARG A 57 8.70 -7.60 0.01
CA ARG A 57 8.00 -6.91 1.12
C ARG A 57 8.98 -6.23 2.08
N ASP A 58 10.24 -6.65 2.06
CA ASP A 58 11.28 -6.18 2.94
C ASP A 58 12.15 -5.11 2.27
N LEU A 59 11.73 -4.65 1.07
CA LEU A 59 12.39 -3.59 0.33
C LEU A 59 12.65 -2.38 1.26
N PRO A 60 13.92 -2.02 1.51
CA PRO A 60 14.25 -0.85 2.30
C PRO A 60 13.87 0.40 1.51
N LEU A 61 13.05 1.26 2.13
CA LEU A 61 12.70 2.55 1.56
C LEU A 61 13.87 3.53 1.70
N GLN A 62 14.01 4.40 0.71
CA GLN A 62 14.95 5.52 0.66
C GLN A 62 14.18 6.84 0.65
N ASP A 63 14.86 7.95 0.95
CA ASP A 63 14.21 9.26 1.15
C ASP A 63 13.45 9.77 -0.10
N ASP A 64 13.91 9.43 -1.30
CA ASP A 64 13.31 9.84 -2.58
C ASP A 64 12.28 8.82 -3.12
N ASP A 65 11.99 7.76 -2.36
CA ASP A 65 11.02 6.76 -2.77
C ASP A 65 9.59 7.29 -2.68
N VAL A 66 8.79 7.03 -3.73
CA VAL A 66 7.36 7.31 -3.74
C VAL A 66 6.58 6.02 -3.57
N VAL A 67 5.79 5.93 -2.49
CA VAL A 67 4.87 4.81 -2.27
C VAL A 67 3.55 5.08 -2.98
N VAL A 68 3.21 4.22 -3.94
CA VAL A 68 2.00 4.31 -4.76
C VAL A 68 1.03 3.23 -4.31
N LEU A 69 -0.19 3.65 -3.96
CA LEU A 69 -1.31 2.77 -3.63
C LEU A 69 -2.22 2.66 -4.85
N MET A 70 -2.30 1.49 -5.46
CA MET A 70 -3.14 1.25 -6.64
C MET A 70 -4.37 0.44 -6.27
N ALA A 71 -5.54 1.05 -6.29
CA ALA A 71 -6.80 0.36 -6.02
C ALA A 71 -7.34 -0.34 -7.28
N PHE A 72 -7.80 -1.58 -7.12
CA PHE A 72 -8.57 -2.26 -8.15
C PHE A 72 -10.04 -1.84 -7.98
N MET A 73 -10.52 -0.96 -8.87
CA MET A 73 -11.97 -0.82 -9.03
C MET A 73 -12.47 -2.04 -9.78
N ALA A 74 -13.08 -2.99 -9.05
CA ALA A 74 -13.91 -4.00 -9.69
C ALA A 74 -15.15 -3.28 -10.25
N CYS A 75 -15.30 -3.31 -11.57
CA CYS A 75 -16.49 -2.81 -12.27
C CYS A 75 -17.73 -3.64 -11.95
#